data_AF-A0AAY4EBC3-F1
#
_entry.id   AF-A0AAY4EBC3-F1
#
_cell.length_a   1.000
_cell.length_b   1.000
_cell.length_c   1.000
_cell.angle_alpha   90.00
_cell.angle_beta   90.00
_cell.angle_gamma   90.00
#
_symmetry.space_group_name_H-M   'P 1'
#
loop_
_entity.id
_entity.type
_entity.pdbx_description
1 polymer ?
#
loop_
_entity_poly.entity_id
_entity_poly.type
_entity_poly.pdbx_seq_one_letter_code
_entity_poly.pdbx_strand_id
1 'polypeptide(L)'
;MQSTANYLWLMSDLLGQGATANVYRGRHKKTGDLYAVKVFNNLSFLRPLDVQMREFEVLKKLNHKNIVKLFAVEEEHPDMYERAVLRKDHQKKYGATVDLWSIGVTFYHAATGSLPFRPYEGPRRNKEVMYKIITEKPLGAISGHQKSENGKIEWSTEMPISCSLSKGLQSLLTPVLANILEADQEKCWGFDQFFAETSDILHRIVVYIFSLQQATLHHVYIHKYNTATLFQELLFRRTNISPPNQELMYEGRRLILDPNRQAQTFPRTSRENPIMLVSRESVSTVGLIFEDPSPPKVQPRYDLDLDASYAKTFAGDVGHLWKTSESLLLYQDLVRKGVRGIIELIKEDFNETAHKKAEVFHMCNYCSQTLEKAEQLCEVLMQTNMLTSEYDEISDMRKKVMRLMNSLGSMDQTMQDIKNKFISGGMLTDAWTQQVGTHHEDRNVEKIKVLLDAITAIYQQFKKDKAERRLPYNEEQIHKFDKQKLVLHASKARALFTDECAMKYRLFISKSEEWMRKVHLVRKQLFSLSSQFVNMDQEVTMVMQRVNKLQEQLPQKIMPLTSGGIKPQAYLSQSTLVEMTLGMKKLKEEMEGVVKELAENNHFLERSFG
;
A
#
# COMPACT_ATOMS: atom_id res chain seq x y z
N MET A 1 -22.02 30.06 40.95
CA MET A 1 -22.55 30.24 39.58
C MET A 1 -22.26 31.68 39.19
N GLN A 2 -21.75 31.91 37.98
CA GLN A 2 -21.45 33.25 37.44
C GLN A 2 -22.30 33.49 36.19
N SER A 3 -22.50 34.76 35.80
CA SER A 3 -23.28 35.10 34.62
C SER A 3 -22.98 36.49 34.08
N THR A 4 -23.19 36.68 32.78
CA THR A 4 -23.26 37.98 32.09
C THR A 4 -24.71 38.30 31.71
N ALA A 5 -24.94 39.32 30.87
CA ALA A 5 -26.26 39.63 30.35
C ALA A 5 -26.93 38.42 29.66
N ASN A 6 -26.20 37.71 28.80
CA ASN A 6 -26.79 36.64 27.98
C ASN A 6 -26.29 35.23 28.31
N TYR A 7 -25.26 35.06 29.15
CA TYR A 7 -24.66 33.76 29.42
C TYR A 7 -24.57 33.45 30.91
N LEU A 8 -24.59 32.17 31.28
CA LEU A 8 -24.33 31.70 32.65
C LEU A 8 -23.47 30.44 32.65
N TRP A 9 -22.68 30.24 33.71
CA TRP A 9 -21.83 29.06 33.89
C TRP A 9 -21.62 28.70 35.37
N LEU A 10 -21.24 27.45 35.60
CA LEU A 10 -20.83 26.96 36.91
C LEU A 10 -19.30 26.96 37.00
N MET A 11 -18.76 27.34 38.16
CA MET A 11 -17.30 27.34 38.38
C MET A 11 -16.70 25.94 38.39
N SER A 12 -17.53 24.92 38.67
CA SER A 12 -17.17 23.50 38.56
C SER A 12 -16.98 23.04 37.11
N ASP A 13 -17.58 23.73 36.15
CA ASP A 13 -17.61 23.37 34.73
C ASP A 13 -16.40 23.97 33.98
N LEU A 14 -15.23 23.91 34.61
CA LEU A 14 -13.98 24.41 34.06
C LEU A 14 -13.49 23.51 32.90
N LEU A 15 -13.31 24.10 31.73
CA LEU A 15 -12.78 23.45 30.52
C LEU A 15 -11.27 23.63 30.38
N GLY A 16 -10.74 24.77 30.82
CA GLY A 16 -9.32 25.09 30.70
C GLY A 16 -8.89 26.21 31.63
N GLN A 17 -7.66 26.13 32.12
CA GLN A 17 -7.05 27.13 33.00
C GLN A 17 -5.76 27.64 32.38
N GLY A 18 -5.62 28.95 32.30
CA GLY A 18 -4.42 29.63 31.85
C GLY A 18 -3.99 30.71 32.84
N ALA A 19 -2.79 31.26 32.62
CA ALA A 19 -2.26 32.34 33.46
C ALA A 19 -3.13 33.61 33.43
N THR A 20 -3.84 33.85 32.32
CA THR A 20 -4.61 35.08 32.06
C THR A 20 -6.13 34.87 32.05
N ALA A 21 -6.61 33.64 31.99
CA ALA A 21 -8.04 33.38 31.92
C ALA A 21 -8.38 31.95 32.31
N ASN A 22 -9.62 31.77 32.74
CA ASN A 22 -10.26 30.47 32.87
C ASN A 22 -11.33 30.34 31.78
N VAL A 23 -11.50 29.14 31.25
CA VAL A 23 -12.52 28.84 30.25
C VAL A 23 -13.51 27.88 30.87
N TYR A 24 -14.78 28.24 30.87
CA TYR A 24 -15.88 27.45 31.44
C TYR A 24 -16.84 26.98 30.35
N ARG A 25 -17.53 25.87 30.62
CA ARG A 25 -18.70 25.48 29.83
C ARG A 25 -19.90 26.27 30.35
N GLY A 26 -20.37 27.22 29.55
CA GLY A 26 -21.54 28.03 29.82
C GLY A 26 -22.71 27.71 28.89
N ARG A 27 -23.83 28.36 29.16
CA ARG A 27 -25.03 28.31 28.33
C ARG A 27 -25.54 29.70 28.03
N HIS A 28 -26.08 29.89 26.84
CA HIS A 28 -26.86 31.09 26.53
C HIS A 28 -28.21 31.02 27.25
N LYS A 29 -28.56 32.09 27.97
CA LYS A 29 -29.70 32.16 28.90
C LYS A 29 -31.05 31.92 28.22
N LYS A 30 -31.21 32.36 26.97
CA LYS A 30 -32.48 32.26 26.24
C LYS A 30 -32.62 30.97 25.43
N THR A 31 -31.54 30.52 24.79
CA THR A 31 -31.60 29.38 23.87
C THR A 31 -31.16 28.07 24.52
N GLY A 32 -30.40 28.12 25.62
CA GLY A 32 -29.85 26.94 26.29
C GLY A 32 -28.61 26.34 25.60
N ASP A 33 -28.22 26.90 24.44
CA ASP A 33 -27.06 26.47 23.66
C ASP A 33 -25.77 26.58 24.46
N LEU A 34 -24.88 25.61 24.25
CA LEU A 34 -23.61 25.51 24.97
C LEU A 34 -22.52 26.40 24.33
N TYR A 35 -21.77 27.10 25.17
CA TYR A 35 -20.65 27.95 24.77
C TYR A 35 -19.45 27.74 25.67
N ALA A 36 -18.25 28.01 25.15
CA ALA A 36 -17.05 28.17 25.96
C ALA A 36 -16.92 29.63 26.39
N VAL A 37 -17.08 29.91 27.68
CA VAL A 37 -16.99 31.26 28.26
C VAL A 37 -15.59 31.45 28.81
N LYS A 38 -14.80 32.32 28.16
CA LYS A 38 -13.46 32.69 28.62
C LYS A 38 -13.56 33.90 29.54
N VAL A 39 -13.34 33.67 30.84
CA VAL A 39 -13.34 34.70 31.88
C VAL A 39 -11.89 35.10 32.16
N PHE A 40 -11.59 36.36 31.91
CA PHE A 40 -10.30 36.98 32.13
C PHE A 40 -10.07 37.18 33.63
N ASN A 41 -8.89 36.80 34.12
CA ASN A 41 -8.54 36.99 35.54
C ASN A 41 -7.86 38.35 35.76
N ASN A 42 -7.71 38.76 37.02
CA ASN A 42 -7.08 40.04 37.38
C ASN A 42 -5.69 40.25 36.75
N LEU A 43 -4.93 39.16 36.49
CA LEU A 43 -3.62 39.23 35.84
C LEU A 43 -3.69 39.62 34.36
N SER A 44 -4.79 39.32 33.67
CA SER A 44 -4.95 39.69 32.25
C SER A 44 -5.29 41.15 32.03
N PHE A 45 -5.94 41.77 33.01
CA PHE A 45 -6.20 43.22 33.06
C PHE A 45 -4.93 44.04 33.35
N LEU A 46 -3.82 43.38 33.75
CA LEU A 46 -2.50 44.00 33.84
C LEU A 46 -1.90 44.39 32.48
N ARG A 47 -2.45 43.87 31.36
CA ARG A 47 -2.00 44.20 30.01
C ARG A 47 -2.57 45.57 29.59
N PRO A 48 -1.85 46.40 28.82
CA PRO A 48 -2.41 47.65 28.31
C PRO A 48 -3.74 47.41 27.61
N LEU A 49 -4.75 48.26 27.87
CA LEU A 49 -6.10 48.11 27.31
C LEU A 49 -6.07 47.97 25.78
N ASP A 50 -5.19 48.74 25.12
CA ASP A 50 -4.98 48.69 23.67
C ASP A 50 -4.53 47.31 23.15
N VAL A 51 -3.76 46.56 23.95
CA VAL A 51 -3.30 45.21 23.60
C VAL A 51 -4.46 44.21 23.72
N GLN A 52 -5.27 44.34 24.76
CA GLN A 52 -6.45 43.49 24.96
C GLN A 52 -7.50 43.75 23.87
N MET A 53 -7.81 45.01 23.59
CA MET A 53 -8.76 45.40 22.53
C MET A 53 -8.29 44.95 21.15
N ARG A 54 -6.98 44.98 20.89
CA ARG A 54 -6.42 44.47 19.63
C ARG A 54 -6.65 42.96 19.45
N GLU A 55 -6.48 42.15 20.50
CA GLU A 55 -6.77 40.71 20.44
C GLU A 55 -8.25 40.46 20.10
N PHE A 56 -9.18 41.19 20.73
CA PHE A 56 -10.60 41.08 20.47
C PHE A 56 -10.98 41.50 19.06
N GLU A 57 -10.47 42.63 18.58
CA GLU A 57 -10.75 43.14 17.24
C GLU A 57 -10.21 42.22 16.14
N VAL A 58 -9.07 41.57 16.35
CA VAL A 58 -8.55 40.54 15.45
C VAL A 58 -9.48 39.32 15.45
N LEU A 59 -9.80 38.76 16.63
CA LEU A 59 -10.65 37.57 16.74
C LEU A 59 -12.06 37.79 16.19
N LYS A 60 -12.62 39.00 16.34
CA LYS A 60 -13.95 39.36 15.82
C LYS A 60 -14.01 39.37 14.29
N LYS A 61 -12.87 39.65 13.62
CA LYS A 61 -12.77 39.65 12.15
C LYS A 61 -12.54 38.26 11.57
N LEU A 62 -12.13 37.28 12.37
CA LEU A 62 -11.82 35.93 11.91
C LEU A 62 -13.11 35.10 11.77
N ASN A 63 -13.39 34.67 10.55
CA ASN A 63 -14.50 33.77 10.24
C ASN A 63 -14.02 32.68 9.26
N HIS A 64 -13.53 31.56 9.81
CA HIS A 64 -13.01 30.45 9.03
C HIS A 64 -13.24 29.13 9.75
N LYS A 65 -13.47 28.05 8.99
CA LYS A 65 -13.77 26.71 9.55
C LYS A 65 -12.70 26.15 10.49
N ASN A 66 -11.44 26.60 10.34
CA ASN A 66 -10.31 26.14 11.16
C ASN A 66 -9.96 27.09 12.31
N ILE A 67 -10.81 28.09 12.62
CA ILE A 67 -10.61 29.05 13.71
C ILE A 67 -11.84 29.00 14.63
N VAL A 68 -11.62 28.92 15.95
CA VAL A 68 -12.71 28.98 16.93
C VAL A 68 -13.36 30.36 16.88
N LYS A 69 -14.66 30.39 16.58
CA LYS A 69 -15.42 31.63 16.40
C LYS A 69 -15.65 32.36 17.73
N LEU A 70 -15.34 33.65 17.75
CA LEU A 70 -15.76 34.55 18.81
C LEU A 70 -17.19 35.03 18.53
N PHE A 71 -18.14 34.68 19.39
CA PHE A 71 -19.55 35.07 19.22
C PHE A 71 -19.85 36.45 19.81
N ALA A 72 -19.37 36.70 21.03
CA ALA A 72 -19.61 37.93 21.76
C ALA A 72 -18.48 38.19 22.77
N VAL A 73 -18.37 39.44 23.20
CA VAL A 73 -17.58 39.87 24.36
C VAL A 73 -18.58 40.57 25.28
N GLU A 74 -18.69 40.11 26.52
CA GLU A 74 -19.63 40.63 27.52
C GLU A 74 -18.90 40.87 28.84
N GLU A 75 -19.38 41.84 29.61
CA GLU A 75 -18.86 42.14 30.94
C GLU A 75 -19.59 41.30 32.01
N GLU A 76 -18.84 40.86 33.01
CA GLU A 76 -19.40 40.29 34.24
C GLU A 76 -19.97 41.42 35.11
N HIS A 77 -20.99 41.15 35.94
CA HIS A 77 -21.64 42.18 36.76
C HIS A 77 -20.65 42.93 37.69
N PRO A 78 -20.89 44.24 38.01
CA PRO A 78 -19.84 45.25 38.26
C PRO A 78 -19.07 45.21 39.60
N ASP A 79 -19.30 44.24 40.50
CA ASP A 79 -18.77 44.30 41.87
C ASP A 79 -17.46 43.52 42.04
N MET A 80 -16.34 43.97 41.44
CA MET A 80 -14.98 43.68 41.94
C MET A 80 -13.86 44.28 41.08
N TYR A 81 -13.38 45.51 41.33
CA TYR A 81 -12.03 45.92 40.90
C TYR A 81 -11.42 47.03 41.78
N GLU A 82 -10.35 46.72 42.52
CA GLU A 82 -9.31 47.73 42.83
C GLU A 82 -7.92 47.10 43.09
N ARG A 83 -6.90 47.73 42.50
CA ARG A 83 -5.46 47.81 42.86
C ARG A 83 -4.44 46.71 42.45
N ALA A 84 -3.48 47.14 41.62
CA ALA A 84 -2.04 47.34 41.95
C ALA A 84 -1.00 46.79 40.92
N VAL A 85 -0.35 47.78 40.29
CA VAL A 85 0.98 48.05 39.68
C VAL A 85 2.18 47.05 39.69
N LEU A 86 2.98 47.15 38.60
CA LEU A 86 4.42 46.84 38.31
C LEU A 86 4.77 45.38 37.90
N ARG A 87 5.62 45.02 36.90
CA ARG A 87 6.77 45.65 36.18
C ARG A 87 7.22 44.81 34.95
N LYS A 88 7.95 45.49 34.04
CA LYS A 88 9.04 45.12 33.07
C LYS A 88 8.85 44.13 31.89
N ASP A 89 9.08 44.69 30.70
CA ASP A 89 9.25 44.05 29.40
C ASP A 89 10.51 43.18 29.28
N HIS A 90 10.36 42.01 28.64
CA HIS A 90 11.46 41.30 28.00
C HIS A 90 11.37 41.52 26.49
N GLN A 91 12.27 42.34 25.97
CA GLN A 91 12.44 42.57 24.53
C GLN A 91 13.18 41.39 23.89
N LYS A 92 12.42 40.50 23.24
CA LYS A 92 12.84 39.84 21.99
C LYS A 92 11.61 39.78 21.09
N LYS A 93 11.61 40.55 20.00
CA LYS A 93 10.59 40.45 18.95
C LYS A 93 10.83 39.14 18.21
N TYR A 94 10.12 38.09 18.60
CA TYR A 94 10.10 36.84 17.85
C TYR A 94 9.34 37.07 16.54
N GLY A 95 9.96 36.69 15.42
CA GLY A 95 9.36 36.76 14.09
C GLY A 95 8.34 35.65 13.85
N ALA A 96 7.60 35.74 12.74
CA ALA A 96 6.55 34.79 12.37
C ALA A 96 7.05 33.33 12.23
N THR A 97 8.34 33.13 11.98
CA THR A 97 8.98 31.80 11.86
C THR A 97 8.98 30.99 13.16
N VAL A 98 8.79 31.61 14.33
CA VAL A 98 8.67 30.88 15.62
C VAL A 98 7.41 30.02 15.67
N ASP A 99 6.35 30.42 14.95
CA ASP A 99 5.13 29.64 14.87
C ASP A 99 5.37 28.31 14.13
N LEU A 100 6.21 28.32 13.09
CA LEU A 100 6.57 27.12 12.33
C LEU A 100 7.32 26.08 13.17
N TRP A 101 8.16 26.50 14.11
CA TRP A 101 8.79 25.59 15.06
C TRP A 101 7.75 24.87 15.93
N SER A 102 6.79 25.63 16.48
CA SER A 102 5.72 25.06 17.31
C SER A 102 4.83 24.09 16.52
N ILE A 103 4.55 24.41 15.24
CA ILE A 103 3.85 23.52 14.31
C ILE A 103 4.66 22.25 14.07
N GLY A 104 5.96 22.35 13.82
CA GLY A 104 6.84 21.20 13.63
C GLY A 104 6.87 20.26 14.83
N VAL A 105 6.99 20.82 16.04
CA VAL A 105 6.94 20.03 17.28
C VAL A 105 5.57 19.34 17.42
N THR A 106 4.49 20.04 17.07
CA THR A 106 3.12 19.51 17.12
C THR A 106 2.92 18.38 16.11
N PHE A 107 3.38 18.54 14.87
CA PHE A 107 3.31 17.51 13.83
C PHE A 107 4.13 16.27 14.21
N TYR A 108 5.35 16.43 14.71
CA TYR A 108 6.15 15.31 15.18
C TYR A 108 5.45 14.58 16.34
N HIS A 109 4.92 15.33 17.31
CA HIS A 109 4.21 14.75 18.45
C HIS A 109 2.94 14.01 18.03
N ALA A 110 2.16 14.54 17.08
CA ALA A 110 1.00 13.88 16.53
C ALA A 110 1.37 12.60 15.75
N ALA A 111 2.48 12.63 15.01
CA ALA A 111 2.95 11.49 14.21
C ALA A 111 3.53 10.34 15.06
N THR A 112 4.18 10.65 16.18
CA THR A 112 5.00 9.69 16.95
C THR A 112 4.50 9.42 18.38
N GLY A 113 3.58 10.24 18.89
CA GLY A 113 3.15 10.21 20.29
C GLY A 113 4.22 10.67 21.30
N SER A 114 5.37 11.17 20.82
CA SER A 114 6.49 11.65 21.64
C SER A 114 6.95 13.04 21.21
N LEU A 115 7.54 13.81 22.14
CA LEU A 115 8.20 15.07 21.77
C LEU A 115 9.50 14.80 21.00
N PRO A 116 9.84 15.61 19.98
CA PRO A 116 11.05 15.43 19.17
C PRO A 116 12.34 15.61 19.96
N PHE A 117 12.34 16.50 20.96
CA PHE A 117 13.53 16.85 21.73
C PHE A 117 13.30 16.52 23.21
N ARG A 118 14.09 15.60 23.77
CA ARG A 118 13.89 15.08 25.13
C ARG A 118 15.22 14.88 25.87
N PRO A 119 15.51 15.68 26.92
CA PRO A 119 16.56 15.34 27.88
C PRO A 119 16.10 14.17 28.77
N TYR A 120 17.04 13.48 29.41
CA TYR A 120 16.76 12.24 30.16
C TYR A 120 15.70 12.42 31.25
N GLU A 121 15.80 13.47 32.06
CA GLU A 121 14.85 13.78 33.15
C GLU A 121 13.55 14.46 32.67
N GLY A 122 13.46 14.74 31.38
CA GLY A 122 12.35 15.43 30.74
C GLY A 122 12.51 16.96 30.65
N PRO A 123 11.85 17.60 29.66
CA PRO A 123 12.12 19.00 29.29
C PRO A 123 11.91 20.03 30.39
N ARG A 124 11.06 19.74 31.38
CA ARG A 124 10.76 20.65 32.49
C ARG A 124 11.77 20.58 33.63
N ARG A 125 12.38 19.41 33.84
CA ARG A 125 13.35 19.18 34.92
C ARG A 125 14.74 19.62 34.50
N ASN A 126 15.12 19.33 33.25
CA ASN A 126 16.44 19.69 32.73
C ASN A 126 16.35 20.71 31.59
N LYS A 127 16.15 21.98 31.96
CA LYS A 127 16.00 23.10 31.00
C LYS A 127 17.30 23.43 30.28
N GLU A 128 18.44 23.23 30.93
CA GLU A 128 19.76 23.51 30.37
C GLU A 128 20.09 22.55 29.23
N VAL A 129 19.92 21.25 29.45
CA VAL A 129 20.11 20.25 28.37
C VAL A 129 19.04 20.42 27.30
N MET A 130 17.81 20.81 27.64
CA MET A 130 16.79 21.13 26.63
C MET A 130 17.23 22.28 25.72
N TYR A 131 17.76 23.36 26.28
CA TYR A 131 18.30 24.48 25.51
C TYR A 131 19.44 24.01 24.61
N LYS A 132 20.38 23.22 25.16
CA LYS A 132 21.50 22.62 24.43
C LYS A 132 21.02 21.77 23.24
N ILE A 133 20.01 20.93 23.43
CA ILE A 133 19.42 20.11 22.36
C ILE A 133 18.84 21.01 21.26
N ILE A 134 18.14 22.10 21.61
CA ILE A 134 17.54 22.95 20.57
C ILE A 134 18.64 23.70 19.78
N THR A 135 19.66 24.22 20.47
CA THR A 135 20.68 25.08 19.84
C THR A 135 21.78 24.32 19.11
N GLU A 136 22.16 23.14 19.60
CA GLU A 136 23.24 22.31 19.01
C GLU A 136 22.71 21.25 18.03
N LYS A 137 21.41 21.33 17.68
CA LYS A 137 20.77 20.41 16.75
C LYS A 137 21.47 20.46 15.38
N PRO A 138 21.93 19.32 14.83
CA PRO A 138 22.52 19.30 13.50
C PRO A 138 21.47 19.56 12.41
N LEU A 139 21.94 20.03 11.25
CA LEU A 139 21.09 20.27 10.07
C LEU A 139 20.37 18.97 9.67
N GLY A 140 19.08 19.09 9.36
CA GLY A 140 18.25 17.96 8.94
C GLY A 140 17.74 17.05 10.06
N ALA A 141 18.26 17.14 11.30
CA ALA A 141 17.75 16.34 12.41
C ALA A 141 16.36 16.82 12.84
N ILE A 142 15.43 15.87 12.98
CA ILE A 142 14.05 16.12 13.39
C ILE A 142 13.78 15.69 14.84
N SER A 143 14.71 14.95 15.45
CA SER A 143 14.62 14.57 16.87
C SER A 143 15.99 14.43 17.52
N GLY A 144 16.04 14.67 18.83
CA GLY A 144 17.21 14.55 19.69
C GLY A 144 16.82 14.00 21.06
N HIS A 145 17.38 12.86 21.45
CA HIS A 145 17.03 12.18 22.70
C HIS A 145 18.26 11.83 23.53
N GLN A 146 18.19 12.09 24.83
CA GLN A 146 19.21 11.65 25.79
C GLN A 146 18.70 10.43 26.56
N LYS A 147 19.35 9.27 26.38
CA LYS A 147 18.90 7.98 26.95
C LYS A 147 19.29 7.74 28.41
N SER A 148 20.35 8.37 28.88
CA SER A 148 20.86 8.22 30.25
C SER A 148 21.22 9.59 30.83
N GLU A 149 21.27 9.67 32.15
CA GLU A 149 21.73 10.88 32.84
C GLU A 149 23.14 11.26 32.37
N ASN A 150 23.33 12.52 31.97
CA ASN A 150 24.56 13.05 31.39
C ASN A 150 25.09 12.29 30.14
N GLY A 151 24.25 11.46 29.52
CA GLY A 151 24.59 10.75 28.29
C GLY A 151 24.66 11.66 27.06
N LYS A 152 25.18 11.12 25.95
CA LYS A 152 25.17 11.81 24.65
C LYS A 152 23.75 11.97 24.13
N ILE A 153 23.54 13.01 23.33
CA ILE A 153 22.27 13.22 22.60
C ILE A 153 22.32 12.39 21.33
N GLU A 154 21.34 11.51 21.16
CA GLU A 154 21.14 10.74 19.93
C GLU A 154 20.25 11.53 18.98
N TRP A 155 20.81 11.93 17.85
CA TRP A 155 20.12 12.65 16.79
C TRP A 155 19.56 11.69 15.76
N SER A 156 18.38 12.00 15.22
CA SER A 156 17.81 11.27 14.10
C SER A 156 17.23 12.24 13.06
N THR A 157 17.45 11.91 11.79
CA THR A 157 16.82 12.54 10.62
C THR A 157 15.59 11.77 10.15
N GLU A 158 15.30 10.62 10.75
CA GLU A 158 14.21 9.73 10.38
C GLU A 158 13.16 9.60 11.48
N MET A 159 11.94 9.23 11.07
CA MET A 159 10.86 8.87 11.98
C MET A 159 11.19 7.56 12.70
N PRO A 160 10.83 7.41 13.99
CA PRO A 160 11.05 6.17 14.73
C PRO A 160 10.26 5.00 14.13
N ILE A 161 10.69 3.77 14.37
CA ILE A 161 10.02 2.55 13.89
C ILE A 161 8.60 2.43 14.45
N SER A 162 8.37 2.94 15.66
CA SER A 162 7.05 3.03 16.30
C SER A 162 6.07 4.00 15.62
N CYS A 163 6.52 4.82 14.67
CA CYS A 163 5.68 5.75 13.93
C CYS A 163 4.69 4.99 13.04
N SER A 164 3.40 5.25 13.23
CA SER A 164 2.32 4.57 12.49
C SER A 164 2.06 5.13 11.09
N LEU A 165 2.72 6.24 10.72
CA LEU A 165 2.60 6.80 9.37
C LEU A 165 3.24 5.86 8.36
N SER A 166 2.63 5.71 7.19
CA SER A 166 3.24 4.91 6.12
C SER A 166 4.58 5.51 5.69
N LYS A 167 5.56 4.67 5.31
CA LYS A 167 6.87 5.12 4.82
C LYS A 167 6.78 6.16 3.71
N GLY A 168 5.69 6.14 2.94
CA GLY A 168 5.43 7.13 1.92
C GLY A 168 5.03 8.51 2.39
N LEU A 169 4.31 8.59 3.51
CA LEU A 169 4.03 9.87 4.11
C LEU A 169 5.24 10.35 4.91
N GLN A 170 5.98 9.44 5.55
CA GLN A 170 7.25 9.77 6.22
C GLN A 170 8.23 10.45 5.25
N SER A 171 8.40 9.92 4.03
CA SER A 171 9.29 10.52 3.03
C SER A 171 8.88 11.93 2.57
N LEU A 172 7.60 12.28 2.67
CA LEU A 172 7.08 13.61 2.32
C LEU A 172 7.09 14.56 3.52
N LEU A 173 6.78 14.07 4.71
CA LEU A 173 6.67 14.88 5.93
C LEU A 173 8.02 15.18 6.58
N THR A 174 8.97 14.24 6.54
CA THR A 174 10.29 14.42 7.15
C THR A 174 11.04 15.63 6.62
N PRO A 175 11.10 15.90 5.29
CA PRO A 175 11.68 17.14 4.77
C PRO A 175 10.99 18.40 5.29
N VAL A 176 9.66 18.42 5.39
CA VAL A 176 8.92 19.55 5.96
C VAL A 176 9.36 19.78 7.42
N LEU A 177 9.38 18.72 8.24
CA LEU A 177 9.80 18.81 9.63
C LEU A 177 11.24 19.30 9.79
N ALA A 178 12.16 18.78 8.97
CA ALA A 178 13.58 19.15 9.02
C ALA A 178 13.80 20.65 8.77
N ASN A 179 13.00 21.26 7.90
CA ASN A 179 13.14 22.67 7.52
C ASN A 179 12.35 23.64 8.42
N ILE A 180 11.29 23.20 9.10
CA ILE A 180 10.55 24.05 10.07
C ILE A 180 11.04 23.87 11.52
N LEU A 181 11.71 22.75 11.81
CA LEU A 181 12.47 22.53 13.04
C LEU A 181 13.92 22.97 12.87
N GLU A 182 14.17 24.08 12.17
CA GLU A 182 15.50 24.67 12.03
C GLU A 182 15.70 25.81 13.04
N ALA A 183 16.81 25.75 13.78
CA ALA A 183 17.12 26.71 14.84
C ALA A 183 17.68 28.01 14.26
N ASP A 184 18.37 27.92 13.12
CA ASP A 184 18.84 29.07 12.35
C ASP A 184 17.68 29.68 11.53
N GLN A 185 17.24 30.88 11.89
CA GLN A 185 16.10 31.53 11.27
C GLN A 185 16.31 31.88 9.80
N GLU A 186 17.57 32.03 9.34
CA GLU A 186 17.86 32.32 7.92
C GLU A 186 17.72 31.07 7.04
N LYS A 187 17.87 29.88 7.63
CA LYS A 187 17.73 28.59 6.93
C LYS A 187 16.35 27.96 7.09
N CYS A 188 15.57 28.42 8.06
CA CYS A 188 14.20 27.98 8.29
C CYS A 188 13.29 28.41 7.12
N TRP A 189 12.35 27.56 6.74
CA TRP A 189 11.36 27.93 5.73
C TRP A 189 10.50 29.11 6.18
N GLY A 190 10.13 29.94 5.20
CA GLY A 190 9.04 30.90 5.34
C GLY A 190 7.66 30.23 5.19
N PHE A 191 6.60 30.97 5.54
CA PHE A 191 5.23 30.45 5.43
C PHE A 191 4.84 30.08 4.00
N ASP A 192 5.22 30.85 2.99
CA ASP A 192 4.83 30.57 1.60
C ASP A 192 5.34 29.20 1.14
N GLN A 193 6.61 28.89 1.43
CA GLN A 193 7.20 27.60 1.13
C GLN A 193 6.55 26.48 1.96
N PHE A 194 6.35 26.70 3.26
CA PHE A 194 5.65 25.74 4.11
C PHE A 194 4.23 25.41 3.59
N PHE A 195 3.47 26.43 3.19
CA PHE A 195 2.12 26.24 2.64
C PHE A 195 2.15 25.55 1.28
N ALA A 196 3.10 25.89 0.39
CA ALA A 196 3.25 25.23 -0.90
C ALA A 196 3.55 23.73 -0.74
N GLU A 197 4.53 23.39 0.11
CA GLU A 197 4.98 22.01 0.34
C GLU A 197 3.92 21.18 1.06
N THR A 198 3.28 21.72 2.09
CA THR A 198 2.18 21.01 2.77
C THR A 198 0.94 20.88 1.89
N SER A 199 0.64 21.87 1.06
CA SER A 199 -0.44 21.78 0.07
C SER A 199 -0.14 20.71 -0.98
N ASP A 200 1.09 20.60 -1.48
CA ASP A 200 1.48 19.52 -2.40
C ASP A 200 1.15 18.14 -1.81
N ILE A 201 1.49 17.90 -0.54
CA ILE A 201 1.19 16.65 0.15
C ILE A 201 -0.32 16.42 0.25
N LEU A 202 -1.09 17.44 0.64
CA LEU A 202 -2.54 17.34 0.85
C LEU A 202 -3.35 17.14 -0.45
N HIS A 203 -2.84 17.57 -1.60
CA HIS A 203 -3.51 17.41 -2.90
C HIS A 203 -3.26 16.05 -3.56
N ARG A 204 -2.34 15.24 -3.03
CA ARG A 204 -2.05 13.89 -3.54
C ARG A 204 -3.16 12.91 -3.14
N ILE A 205 -3.51 12.02 -4.08
CA ILE A 205 -4.29 10.82 -3.78
C ILE A 205 -3.37 9.70 -3.30
N VAL A 206 -3.95 8.70 -2.63
CA VAL A 206 -3.23 7.51 -2.19
C VAL A 206 -3.65 6.31 -3.04
N VAL A 207 -2.67 5.65 -3.65
CA VAL A 207 -2.84 4.34 -4.28
C VAL A 207 -2.19 3.30 -3.38
N TYR A 208 -2.95 2.25 -3.02
CA TYR A 208 -2.47 1.18 -2.15
C TYR A 208 -1.94 0.02 -2.99
N ILE A 209 -0.72 -0.42 -2.67
CA ILE A 209 -0.02 -1.50 -3.38
C ILE A 209 0.50 -2.51 -2.39
N PHE A 210 0.26 -3.79 -2.62
CA PHE A 210 0.83 -4.87 -1.82
C PHE A 210 1.85 -5.65 -2.65
N SER A 211 3.12 -5.59 -2.23
CA SER A 211 4.19 -6.38 -2.83
C SER A 211 4.10 -7.81 -2.32
N LEU A 212 3.68 -8.74 -3.18
CA LEU A 212 3.35 -10.11 -2.77
C LEU A 212 4.59 -10.88 -2.28
N GLN A 213 5.72 -10.74 -2.97
CA GLN A 213 6.98 -11.43 -2.61
C GLN A 213 7.61 -10.83 -1.36
N GLN A 214 7.59 -9.50 -1.23
CA GLN A 214 8.13 -8.84 -0.03
C GLN A 214 7.18 -8.96 1.17
N ALA A 215 5.90 -9.28 0.92
CA ALA A 215 4.82 -9.24 1.90
C ALA A 215 4.70 -7.88 2.60
N THR A 216 4.69 -6.79 1.81
CA THR A 216 4.68 -5.40 2.31
C THR A 216 3.59 -4.55 1.66
N LEU A 217 2.87 -3.76 2.47
CA LEU A 217 1.87 -2.80 2.01
C LEU A 217 2.49 -1.40 1.84
N HIS A 218 2.34 -0.83 0.66
CA HIS A 218 2.84 0.48 0.29
C HIS A 218 1.71 1.46 -0.01
N HIS A 219 1.92 2.71 0.39
CA HIS A 219 1.03 3.83 0.13
C HIS A 219 1.74 4.80 -0.81
N VAL A 220 1.33 4.85 -2.07
CA VAL A 220 1.92 5.75 -3.06
C VAL A 220 1.08 7.02 -3.13
N TYR A 221 1.70 8.13 -2.71
CA TYR A 221 1.11 9.46 -2.74
C TYR A 221 1.44 10.14 -4.06
N ILE A 222 0.44 10.35 -4.90
CA ILE A 222 0.60 10.80 -6.28
C ILE A 222 -0.49 11.80 -6.64
N HIS A 223 -0.19 12.79 -7.50
CA HIS A 223 -1.23 13.72 -7.97
C HIS A 223 -2.12 13.04 -9.01
N LYS A 224 -3.39 13.44 -9.05
CA LYS A 224 -4.40 12.91 -9.98
C LYS A 224 -3.98 12.97 -11.44
N TYR A 225 -3.26 14.02 -11.83
CA TYR A 225 -2.80 14.28 -13.19
C TYR A 225 -1.48 13.58 -13.53
N ASN A 226 -0.77 12.99 -12.57
CA ASN A 226 0.46 12.26 -12.85
C ASN A 226 0.16 10.95 -13.58
N THR A 227 1.15 10.46 -14.33
CA THR A 227 1.02 9.32 -15.23
C THR A 227 1.48 8.01 -14.59
N ALA A 228 1.17 6.88 -15.26
CA ALA A 228 1.62 5.55 -14.85
C ALA A 228 3.14 5.41 -14.82
N THR A 229 3.87 6.10 -15.70
CA THR A 229 5.34 6.14 -15.66
C THR A 229 5.85 6.64 -14.32
N LEU A 230 5.35 7.80 -13.85
CA LEU A 230 5.76 8.32 -12.54
C LEU A 230 5.33 7.39 -11.40
N PHE A 231 4.15 6.78 -11.51
CA PHE A 231 3.69 5.80 -10.53
C PHE A 231 4.66 4.61 -10.39
N GLN A 232 5.11 4.04 -11.51
CA GLN A 232 6.07 2.93 -11.52
C GLN A 232 7.44 3.33 -10.96
N GLU A 233 7.90 4.56 -11.20
CA GLU A 233 9.12 5.11 -10.58
C GLU A 233 8.97 5.28 -9.08
N LEU A 234 7.84 5.83 -8.60
CA LEU A 234 7.55 5.96 -7.17
C LEU A 234 7.47 4.60 -6.49
N LEU A 235 6.97 3.59 -7.19
CA LEU A 235 6.93 2.21 -6.71
C LEU A 235 8.34 1.61 -6.63
N PHE A 236 9.16 1.79 -7.67
CA PHE A 236 10.56 1.36 -7.70
C PHE A 236 11.36 1.91 -6.51
N ARG A 237 11.23 3.22 -6.19
CA ARG A 237 11.92 3.83 -5.04
C ARG A 237 11.58 3.19 -3.69
N ARG A 238 10.48 2.42 -3.61
CA ARG A 238 9.98 1.82 -2.36
C ARG A 238 10.17 0.32 -2.30
N THR A 239 10.07 -0.36 -3.44
CA THR A 239 10.14 -1.81 -3.53
C THR A 239 11.48 -2.29 -4.06
N ASN A 240 12.26 -1.40 -4.67
CA ASN A 240 13.47 -1.72 -5.43
C ASN A 240 13.21 -2.69 -6.60
N ILE A 241 11.97 -2.76 -7.11
CA ILE A 241 11.59 -3.56 -8.28
C ILE A 241 11.51 -2.62 -9.49
N SER A 242 12.38 -2.83 -10.48
CA SER A 242 12.46 -1.97 -11.67
C SER A 242 11.15 -2.03 -12.48
N PRO A 243 10.74 -0.93 -13.17
CA PRO A 243 9.51 -0.90 -13.98
C PRO A 243 9.27 -2.10 -14.92
N PRO A 244 10.25 -2.63 -15.68
CA PRO A 244 10.01 -3.79 -16.55
C PRO A 244 9.69 -5.09 -15.78
N ASN A 245 10.11 -5.15 -14.52
CA ASN A 245 9.88 -6.30 -13.66
C ASN A 245 8.59 -6.17 -12.82
N GLN A 246 7.88 -5.03 -12.89
CA GLN A 246 6.64 -4.79 -12.15
C GLN A 246 5.43 -5.39 -12.89
N GLU A 247 4.94 -6.53 -12.43
CA GLU A 247 3.63 -7.05 -12.85
C GLU A 247 2.56 -6.65 -11.83
N LEU A 248 1.52 -5.98 -12.33
CA LEU A 248 0.41 -5.50 -11.51
C LEU A 248 -0.81 -6.39 -11.70
N MET A 249 -1.51 -6.66 -10.60
CA MET A 249 -2.76 -7.41 -10.57
C MET A 249 -3.78 -6.70 -9.69
N TYR A 250 -5.03 -6.66 -10.12
CA TYR A 250 -6.14 -6.10 -9.35
C TYR A 250 -7.35 -7.02 -9.48
N GLU A 251 -7.94 -7.39 -8.35
CA GLU A 251 -9.11 -8.29 -8.28
C GLU A 251 -8.94 -9.60 -9.07
N GLY A 252 -7.73 -10.18 -8.99
CA GLY A 252 -7.39 -11.46 -9.61
C GLY A 252 -7.03 -11.40 -11.09
N ARG A 253 -7.01 -10.22 -11.71
CA ARG A 253 -6.66 -10.05 -13.13
C ARG A 253 -5.43 -9.18 -13.33
N ARG A 254 -4.71 -9.38 -14.45
CA ARG A 254 -3.62 -8.50 -14.88
C ARG A 254 -4.11 -7.07 -15.04
N LEU A 255 -3.38 -6.13 -14.43
CA LEU A 255 -3.60 -4.70 -14.60
C LEU A 255 -2.50 -4.14 -15.49
N ILE A 256 -2.86 -3.81 -16.73
CA ILE A 256 -1.97 -3.12 -17.66
C ILE A 256 -2.28 -1.62 -17.56
N LEU A 257 -1.25 -0.84 -17.27
CA LEU A 257 -1.33 0.62 -17.22
C LEU A 257 -0.55 1.20 -18.39
N ASP A 258 -1.24 1.84 -19.33
CA ASP A 258 -0.58 2.62 -20.37
C ASP A 258 0.33 3.69 -19.73
N PRO A 259 1.56 3.92 -20.23
CA PRO A 259 2.50 4.86 -19.62
C PRO A 259 1.92 6.25 -19.38
N ASN A 260 1.05 6.73 -20.28
CA ASN A 260 0.41 8.04 -20.23
C ASN A 260 -0.92 8.06 -19.44
N ARG A 261 -1.38 6.92 -18.93
CA ARG A 261 -2.62 6.83 -18.15
C ARG A 261 -2.47 7.61 -16.85
N GLN A 262 -3.42 8.49 -16.58
CA GLN A 262 -3.39 9.34 -15.39
C GLN A 262 -3.86 8.59 -14.14
N ALA A 263 -3.27 8.91 -13.00
CA ALA A 263 -3.55 8.28 -11.71
C ALA A 263 -5.02 8.39 -11.27
N GLN A 264 -5.73 9.45 -11.68
CA GLN A 264 -7.16 9.58 -11.41
C GLN A 264 -8.04 8.49 -12.04
N THR A 265 -7.54 7.83 -13.08
CA THR A 265 -8.25 6.75 -13.81
C THR A 265 -7.85 5.36 -13.34
N PHE A 266 -6.97 5.25 -12.34
CA PHE A 266 -6.58 3.97 -11.76
C PHE A 266 -7.76 3.33 -11.03
N PRO A 267 -7.74 2.00 -10.85
CA PRO A 267 -8.75 1.34 -10.01
C PRO A 267 -8.74 1.92 -8.59
N ARG A 268 -9.90 1.93 -7.95
CA ARG A 268 -10.03 2.42 -6.57
C ARG A 268 -9.44 1.41 -5.61
N THR A 269 -8.38 1.80 -4.92
CA THR A 269 -7.67 0.91 -3.99
C THR A 269 -7.96 1.27 -2.53
N SER A 270 -7.94 0.26 -1.65
CA SER A 270 -7.94 0.43 -0.19
C SER A 270 -6.83 -0.43 0.45
N ARG A 271 -6.70 -0.40 1.78
CA ARG A 271 -5.77 -1.29 2.50
C ARG A 271 -6.14 -2.77 2.32
N GLU A 272 -7.43 -3.07 2.23
CA GLU A 272 -8.00 -4.42 2.12
C GLU A 272 -8.13 -4.88 0.67
N ASN A 273 -8.18 -3.93 -0.27
CA ASN A 273 -8.20 -4.17 -1.72
C ASN A 273 -7.13 -3.34 -2.46
N PRO A 274 -5.83 -3.65 -2.26
CA PRO A 274 -4.74 -2.98 -2.95
C PRO A 274 -4.50 -3.57 -4.34
N ILE A 275 -3.77 -2.84 -5.19
CA ILE A 275 -3.14 -3.44 -6.37
C ILE A 275 -2.03 -4.38 -5.87
N MET A 276 -2.01 -5.62 -6.34
CA MET A 276 -0.96 -6.57 -6.06
C MET A 276 0.21 -6.34 -7.01
N LEU A 277 1.41 -6.21 -6.46
CA LEU A 277 2.67 -6.16 -7.21
C LEU A 277 3.38 -7.51 -7.10
N VAL A 278 3.77 -8.04 -8.25
CA VAL A 278 4.60 -9.25 -8.38
C VAL A 278 5.82 -8.89 -9.22
N SER A 279 7.01 -9.26 -8.76
CA SER A 279 8.25 -9.15 -9.55
C SER A 279 8.43 -10.35 -10.46
N ARG A 280 8.92 -10.11 -11.67
CA ARG A 280 9.43 -11.18 -12.54
C ARG A 280 10.70 -11.83 -11.99
N GLU A 281 11.44 -11.11 -11.16
CA GLU A 281 12.68 -11.57 -10.53
C GLU A 281 12.47 -12.04 -9.08
N SER A 282 13.48 -12.73 -8.54
CA SER A 282 13.51 -13.09 -7.13
C SER A 282 13.74 -11.84 -6.27
N VAL A 283 12.92 -11.65 -5.25
CA VAL A 283 13.03 -10.54 -4.29
C VAL A 283 12.96 -11.12 -2.89
N SER A 284 13.70 -10.53 -1.94
CA SER A 284 13.69 -10.98 -0.55
C SER A 284 12.35 -10.72 0.12
N THR A 285 11.92 -11.67 0.94
CA THR A 285 10.75 -11.50 1.80
C THR A 285 11.10 -10.58 2.97
N VAL A 286 10.22 -9.63 3.28
CA VAL A 286 10.45 -8.66 4.37
C VAL A 286 9.39 -8.81 5.46
N GLY A 287 8.11 -8.84 5.08
CA GLY A 287 7.00 -8.83 6.03
C GLY A 287 6.77 -7.47 6.69
N LEU A 288 5.88 -7.46 7.69
CA LEU A 288 5.61 -6.29 8.53
C LEU A 288 6.70 -6.17 9.60
N ILE A 289 7.38 -5.03 9.61
CA ILE A 289 8.34 -4.67 10.66
C ILE A 289 7.56 -4.02 11.80
N PHE A 290 7.71 -4.56 13.01
CA PHE A 290 7.11 -4.03 14.23
C PHE A 290 8.04 -4.23 15.43
N GLU A 291 7.90 -3.38 16.44
CA GLU A 291 8.60 -3.50 17.72
C GLU A 291 7.68 -4.12 18.76
N ASP A 292 8.27 -4.92 19.66
CA ASP A 292 7.60 -5.38 20.88
C ASP A 292 8.18 -4.62 22.08
N PRO A 293 7.55 -3.51 22.53
CA PRO A 293 8.11 -2.68 23.60
C PRO A 293 8.10 -3.45 24.92
N SER A 294 9.21 -3.45 25.66
CA SER A 294 9.27 -4.16 26.94
C SER A 294 8.32 -3.52 27.98
N PRO A 295 7.60 -4.34 28.78
CA PRO A 295 6.65 -3.80 29.74
C PRO A 295 7.36 -2.99 30.84
N PRO A 296 6.75 -1.89 31.33
CA PRO A 296 7.34 -1.10 32.40
C PRO A 296 7.42 -1.91 33.71
N LYS A 297 8.51 -1.72 34.47
CA LYS A 297 8.63 -2.28 35.82
C LYS A 297 7.75 -1.50 36.79
N VAL A 298 6.67 -2.13 37.24
CA VAL A 298 5.71 -1.56 38.19
C VAL A 298 6.26 -1.67 39.60
N GLN A 299 6.34 -0.55 40.31
CA GLN A 299 6.72 -0.55 41.72
C GLN A 299 5.53 -1.01 42.59
N PRO A 300 5.78 -1.81 43.65
CA PRO A 300 4.71 -2.30 44.52
C PRO A 300 4.11 -1.19 45.40
N ARG A 301 4.82 -0.07 45.59
CA ARG A 301 4.37 1.09 46.35
C ARG A 301 3.06 1.64 45.78
N TYR A 302 2.11 1.95 46.66
CA TYR A 302 0.89 2.69 46.32
C TYR A 302 1.21 4.17 46.10
N ASP A 303 0.92 4.68 44.90
CA ASP A 303 1.15 6.06 44.52
C ASP A 303 0.24 6.43 43.34
N LEU A 304 -0.75 7.29 43.59
CA LEU A 304 -1.79 7.63 42.60
C LEU A 304 -1.22 8.30 41.33
N ASP A 305 -0.12 9.05 41.44
CA ASP A 305 0.52 9.71 40.31
C ASP A 305 1.27 8.72 39.42
N LEU A 306 2.06 7.85 40.05
CA LEU A 306 2.81 6.79 39.37
C LEU A 306 1.87 5.74 38.77
N ASP A 307 0.85 5.33 39.51
CA ASP A 307 -0.09 4.28 39.10
C ASP A 307 -0.91 4.72 37.88
N ALA A 308 -1.40 5.95 37.86
CA ALA A 308 -2.03 6.53 36.67
C ALA A 308 -1.06 6.62 35.47
N SER A 309 0.23 6.89 35.72
CA SER A 309 1.25 6.90 34.67
C SER A 309 1.53 5.50 34.12
N TYR A 310 1.65 4.49 34.98
CA TYR A 310 1.82 3.09 34.56
C TYR A 310 0.62 2.61 33.76
N ALA A 311 -0.61 2.88 34.23
CA ALA A 311 -1.82 2.50 33.52
C ALA A 311 -1.91 3.14 32.12
N LYS A 312 -1.48 4.40 31.98
CA LYS A 312 -1.36 5.06 30.67
C LYS A 312 -0.38 4.31 29.76
N THR A 313 0.80 3.94 30.27
CA THR A 313 1.81 3.20 29.49
C THR A 313 1.29 1.83 29.07
N PHE A 314 0.70 1.04 29.98
CA PHE A 314 0.12 -0.26 29.64
C PHE A 314 -1.01 -0.16 28.60
N ALA A 315 -1.90 0.83 28.74
CA ALA A 315 -2.95 1.07 27.76
C ALA A 315 -2.36 1.41 26.38
N GLY A 316 -1.28 2.22 26.34
CA GLY A 316 -0.55 2.53 25.12
C GLY A 316 0.11 1.31 24.49
N ASP A 317 0.86 0.53 25.27
CA ASP A 317 1.57 -0.66 24.81
C ASP A 317 0.58 -1.71 24.25
N VAL A 318 -0.46 -2.04 25.01
CA VAL A 318 -1.48 -3.02 24.56
C VAL A 318 -2.29 -2.46 23.38
N GLY A 319 -2.53 -1.14 23.33
CA GLY A 319 -3.12 -0.47 22.19
C GLY A 319 -2.29 -0.63 20.91
N HIS A 320 -0.96 -0.52 21.03
CA HIS A 320 -0.04 -0.78 19.93
C HIS A 320 -0.10 -2.26 19.51
N LEU A 321 -0.04 -3.21 20.45
CA LEU A 321 -0.15 -4.64 20.14
C LEU A 321 -1.45 -5.00 19.42
N TRP A 322 -2.57 -4.40 19.83
CA TRP A 322 -3.87 -4.55 19.17
C TRP A 322 -3.86 -4.03 17.72
N LYS A 323 -3.28 -2.85 17.47
CA LYS A 323 -3.17 -2.31 16.11
C LYS A 323 -2.21 -3.09 15.22
N THR A 324 -1.13 -3.61 15.81
CA THR A 324 -0.19 -4.46 15.10
C THR A 324 -0.84 -5.80 14.76
N SER A 325 -1.60 -6.43 15.67
CA SER A 325 -2.29 -7.70 15.37
C SER A 325 -3.32 -7.58 14.24
N GLU A 326 -4.07 -6.47 14.19
CA GLU A 326 -4.96 -6.12 13.06
C GLU A 326 -4.18 -6.07 11.73
N SER A 327 -2.99 -5.45 11.74
CA SER A 327 -2.14 -5.34 10.54
C SER A 327 -1.50 -6.68 10.14
N LEU A 328 -1.09 -7.51 11.11
CA LEU A 328 -0.57 -8.86 10.84
C LEU A 328 -1.64 -9.76 10.21
N LEU A 329 -2.89 -9.67 10.67
CA LEU A 329 -4.00 -10.43 10.08
C LEU A 329 -4.29 -9.96 8.65
N LEU A 330 -4.37 -8.64 8.45
CA LEU A 330 -4.58 -8.05 7.11
C LEU A 330 -3.49 -8.50 6.12
N TYR A 331 -2.22 -8.49 6.53
CA TYR A 331 -1.12 -8.90 5.64
C TYR A 331 -1.25 -10.37 5.22
N GLN A 332 -1.65 -11.25 6.14
CA GLN A 332 -1.90 -12.65 5.80
C GLN A 332 -3.05 -12.76 4.79
N ASP A 333 -4.15 -12.04 4.99
CA ASP A 333 -5.27 -12.04 4.04
C ASP A 333 -4.88 -11.51 2.66
N LEU A 334 -4.05 -10.47 2.59
CA LEU A 334 -3.52 -9.95 1.33
C LEU A 334 -2.63 -10.97 0.62
N VAL A 335 -1.77 -11.67 1.36
CA VAL A 335 -0.98 -12.79 0.80
C VAL A 335 -1.91 -13.90 0.31
N ARG A 336 -2.93 -14.30 1.07
CA ARG A 336 -3.92 -15.30 0.63
C ARG A 336 -4.59 -14.91 -0.68
N LYS A 337 -5.03 -13.65 -0.80
CA LYS A 337 -5.60 -13.09 -2.03
C LYS A 337 -4.60 -13.11 -3.18
N GLY A 338 -3.37 -12.67 -2.93
CA GLY A 338 -2.29 -12.64 -3.92
C GLY A 338 -1.87 -14.03 -4.40
N VAL A 339 -1.78 -15.01 -3.51
CA VAL A 339 -1.51 -16.43 -3.81
C VAL A 339 -2.57 -17.00 -4.74
N ARG A 340 -3.85 -16.78 -4.45
CA ARG A 340 -4.93 -17.21 -5.35
C ARG A 340 -4.84 -16.53 -6.71
N GLY A 341 -4.63 -15.21 -6.72
CA GLY A 341 -4.50 -14.45 -7.95
C GLY A 341 -3.32 -14.93 -8.83
N ILE A 342 -2.14 -15.16 -8.24
CA ILE A 342 -0.98 -15.61 -9.02
C ILE A 342 -1.16 -17.05 -9.54
N ILE A 343 -1.86 -17.93 -8.82
CA ILE A 343 -2.21 -19.26 -9.32
C ILE A 343 -3.06 -19.14 -10.59
N GLU A 344 -4.09 -18.29 -10.58
CA GLU A 344 -4.94 -18.08 -11.76
C GLU A 344 -4.15 -17.46 -12.93
N LEU A 345 -3.28 -16.49 -12.67
CA LEU A 345 -2.42 -15.93 -13.72
C LEU A 345 -1.48 -16.96 -14.36
N ILE A 346 -0.93 -17.88 -13.56
CA ILE A 346 -0.06 -18.92 -14.12
C ILE A 346 -0.87 -19.95 -14.90
N LYS A 347 -2.12 -20.24 -14.50
CA LYS A 347 -3.02 -21.09 -15.28
C LYS A 347 -3.37 -20.43 -16.62
N GLU A 348 -3.61 -19.12 -16.64
CA GLU A 348 -3.81 -18.34 -17.87
C GLU A 348 -2.59 -18.45 -18.80
N ASP A 349 -1.39 -18.18 -18.29
CA ASP A 349 -0.13 -18.32 -19.06
C ASP A 349 0.08 -19.74 -19.59
N PHE A 350 -0.26 -20.73 -18.76
CA PHE A 350 -0.16 -22.15 -19.13
C PHE A 350 -1.11 -22.48 -20.28
N ASN A 351 -2.36 -22.03 -20.20
CA ASN A 351 -3.35 -22.27 -21.24
C ASN A 351 -2.95 -21.58 -22.55
N GLU A 352 -2.45 -20.34 -22.49
CA GLU A 352 -1.93 -19.63 -23.67
C GLU A 352 -0.76 -20.39 -24.31
N THR A 353 0.19 -20.87 -23.51
CA THR A 353 1.31 -21.69 -23.98
C THR A 353 0.82 -23.01 -24.59
N ALA A 354 -0.22 -23.63 -24.01
CA ALA A 354 -0.80 -24.87 -24.51
C ALA A 354 -1.52 -24.66 -25.86
N HIS A 355 -2.19 -23.53 -26.05
CA HIS A 355 -2.76 -23.14 -27.33
C HIS A 355 -1.68 -22.94 -28.40
N LYS A 356 -0.59 -22.24 -28.06
CA LYS A 356 0.54 -22.05 -28.99
C LYS A 356 1.21 -23.37 -29.36
N LYS A 357 1.36 -24.30 -28.41
CA LYS A 357 1.81 -25.68 -28.69
C LYS A 357 0.92 -26.37 -29.73
N ALA A 358 -0.40 -26.31 -29.55
CA ALA A 358 -1.35 -26.95 -30.47
C ALA A 358 -1.25 -26.35 -31.88
N GLU A 359 -1.13 -25.03 -32.00
CA GLU A 359 -0.91 -24.33 -33.26
C GLU A 359 0.37 -24.83 -33.96
N VAL A 360 1.52 -24.81 -33.27
CA VAL A 360 2.79 -25.29 -33.82
C VAL A 360 2.71 -26.77 -34.22
N PHE A 361 2.07 -27.60 -33.41
CA PHE A 361 1.87 -29.02 -33.73
C PHE A 361 1.08 -29.22 -35.03
N HIS A 362 -0.03 -28.49 -35.20
CA HIS A 362 -0.84 -28.56 -36.41
C HIS A 362 -0.04 -28.10 -37.64
N MET A 363 0.71 -27.01 -37.54
CA MET A 363 1.55 -26.53 -38.65
C MET A 363 2.66 -27.53 -39.00
N CYS A 364 3.34 -28.11 -38.01
CA CYS A 364 4.35 -29.15 -38.24
C CYS A 364 3.76 -30.36 -38.98
N ASN A 365 2.61 -30.86 -38.54
CA ASN A 365 1.94 -31.99 -39.18
C ASN A 365 1.53 -31.67 -40.61
N TYR A 366 0.98 -30.48 -40.85
CA TYR A 366 0.62 -30.03 -42.19
C TYR A 366 1.84 -29.98 -43.12
N CYS A 367 2.94 -29.34 -42.68
CA CYS A 367 4.18 -29.28 -43.43
C CYS A 367 4.75 -30.67 -43.70
N SER A 368 4.75 -31.56 -42.71
CA SER A 368 5.26 -32.92 -42.83
C SER A 368 4.48 -33.74 -43.88
N GLN A 369 3.14 -33.73 -43.80
CA GLN A 369 2.27 -34.43 -44.76
C GLN A 369 2.41 -33.87 -46.18
N THR A 370 2.59 -32.56 -46.30
CA THR A 370 2.74 -31.90 -47.60
C THR A 370 4.07 -32.23 -48.24
N LEU A 371 5.16 -32.17 -47.46
CA LEU A 371 6.50 -32.55 -47.90
C LEU A 371 6.58 -34.03 -48.26
N GLU A 372 5.93 -34.92 -47.51
CA GLU A 372 5.89 -36.36 -47.82
C GLU A 372 5.22 -36.64 -49.17
N LYS A 373 4.09 -35.96 -49.45
CA LYS A 373 3.43 -36.06 -50.77
C LYS A 373 4.32 -35.50 -51.89
N ALA A 374 5.02 -34.39 -51.64
CA ALA A 374 5.91 -33.78 -52.62
C ALA A 374 7.13 -34.66 -52.92
N GLU A 375 7.73 -35.27 -51.89
CA GLU A 375 8.88 -36.18 -52.02
C GLU A 375 8.50 -37.43 -52.82
N GLN A 376 7.35 -38.05 -52.52
CA GLN A 376 6.81 -39.18 -53.31
C GLN A 376 6.60 -38.81 -54.79
N LEU A 377 6.12 -37.61 -55.07
CA LEU A 377 5.92 -37.13 -56.45
C LEU A 377 7.26 -36.92 -57.16
N CYS A 378 8.26 -36.36 -56.45
CA CYS A 378 9.61 -36.18 -56.97
C CYS A 378 10.32 -37.51 -57.22
N GLU A 379 10.17 -38.52 -56.35
CA GLU A 379 10.74 -39.87 -56.56
C GLU A 379 10.22 -40.51 -57.85
N VAL A 380 8.91 -40.39 -58.14
CA VAL A 380 8.32 -40.87 -59.41
C VAL A 380 8.91 -40.13 -60.61
N LEU A 381 9.10 -38.80 -60.50
CA LEU A 381 9.67 -37.98 -61.58
C LEU A 381 11.20 -38.18 -61.75
N MET A 382 11.92 -38.59 -60.71
CA MET A 382 13.35 -38.92 -60.79
C MET A 382 13.64 -40.14 -61.65
N GLN A 383 12.71 -41.10 -61.74
CA GLN A 383 12.79 -42.22 -62.69
C GLN A 383 12.81 -41.74 -64.17
N THR A 384 12.45 -40.48 -64.42
CA THR A 384 12.52 -39.80 -65.72
C THR A 384 13.65 -38.77 -65.86
N ASN A 385 14.66 -38.76 -64.95
CA ASN A 385 15.90 -37.99 -65.02
C ASN A 385 15.82 -36.44 -64.81
N MET A 386 14.77 -35.89 -64.20
CA MET A 386 14.47 -34.44 -64.35
C MET A 386 14.45 -33.53 -63.09
N LEU A 387 14.70 -33.97 -61.85
CA LEU A 387 14.51 -33.08 -60.65
C LEU A 387 15.42 -33.39 -59.44
N THR A 388 16.75 -33.42 -59.58
CA THR A 388 17.67 -33.72 -58.45
C THR A 388 17.74 -32.63 -57.38
N SER A 389 17.79 -31.35 -57.76
CA SER A 389 17.94 -30.26 -56.79
C SER A 389 16.70 -30.00 -55.93
N GLU A 390 15.49 -30.11 -56.51
CA GLU A 390 14.25 -29.91 -55.73
C GLU A 390 14.01 -31.05 -54.74
N TYR A 391 14.40 -32.28 -55.09
CA TYR A 391 14.31 -33.42 -54.17
C TYR A 391 15.21 -33.22 -52.94
N ASP A 392 16.46 -32.78 -53.13
CA ASP A 392 17.37 -32.49 -52.03
C ASP A 392 16.81 -31.38 -51.13
N GLU A 393 16.22 -30.32 -51.70
CA GLU A 393 15.60 -29.24 -50.95
C GLU A 393 14.36 -29.72 -50.14
N ILE A 394 13.49 -30.55 -50.74
CA ILE A 394 12.33 -31.17 -50.08
C ILE A 394 12.79 -32.10 -48.94
N SER A 395 13.77 -32.95 -49.20
CA SER A 395 14.30 -33.88 -48.21
C SER A 395 14.91 -33.14 -47.01
N ASP A 396 15.64 -32.04 -47.26
CA ASP A 396 16.22 -31.23 -46.20
C ASP A 396 15.17 -30.48 -45.37
N MET A 397 14.10 -29.97 -46.01
CA MET A 397 12.96 -29.40 -45.29
C MET A 397 12.23 -30.47 -44.46
N ARG A 398 12.04 -31.68 -44.98
CA ARG A 398 11.41 -32.79 -44.24
C ARG A 398 12.23 -33.16 -43.02
N LYS A 399 13.56 -33.31 -43.16
CA LYS A 399 14.48 -33.51 -42.02
C LYS A 399 14.39 -32.37 -41.00
N LYS A 400 14.23 -31.13 -41.45
CA LYS A 400 14.04 -29.98 -40.53
C LYS A 400 12.72 -30.09 -39.75
N VAL A 401 11.59 -30.37 -40.42
CA VAL A 401 10.29 -30.55 -39.76
C VAL A 401 10.31 -31.72 -38.78
N MET A 402 10.92 -32.85 -39.14
CA MET A 402 11.05 -34.00 -38.24
C MET A 402 11.86 -33.68 -36.97
N ARG A 403 12.93 -32.88 -37.10
CA ARG A 403 13.67 -32.39 -35.93
C ARG A 403 12.80 -31.54 -35.01
N LEU A 404 11.99 -30.63 -35.58
CA LEU A 404 11.05 -29.80 -34.83
C LEU A 404 9.98 -30.65 -34.13
N MET A 405 9.40 -31.65 -34.80
CA MET A 405 8.43 -32.56 -34.20
C MET A 405 9.03 -33.38 -33.05
N ASN A 406 10.28 -33.84 -33.17
CA ASN A 406 10.97 -34.54 -32.09
C ASN A 406 11.20 -33.64 -30.86
N SER A 407 11.56 -32.37 -31.06
CA SER A 407 11.67 -31.38 -29.98
C SER A 407 10.31 -31.12 -29.30
N LEU A 408 9.21 -31.17 -30.04
CA LEU A 408 7.88 -30.96 -29.49
C LEU A 408 7.50 -32.01 -28.43
N GLY A 409 7.98 -33.25 -28.57
CA GLY A 409 7.73 -34.33 -27.62
C GLY A 409 8.35 -34.07 -26.24
N SER A 410 9.60 -33.60 -26.19
CA SER A 410 10.26 -33.27 -24.90
C SER A 410 9.65 -32.03 -24.24
N MET A 411 9.21 -31.06 -25.05
CA MET A 411 8.49 -29.88 -24.56
C MET A 411 7.11 -30.24 -24.01
N ASP A 412 6.39 -31.18 -24.64
CA ASP A 412 5.11 -31.67 -24.13
C ASP A 412 5.27 -32.36 -22.77
N GLN A 413 6.32 -33.18 -22.59
CA GLN A 413 6.62 -33.78 -21.30
C GLN A 413 6.83 -32.70 -20.21
N THR A 414 7.60 -31.66 -20.53
CA THR A 414 7.82 -30.55 -19.60
C THR A 414 6.50 -29.82 -19.28
N MET A 415 5.62 -29.66 -20.27
CA MET A 415 4.30 -29.07 -20.10
C MET A 415 3.41 -29.92 -19.17
N GLN A 416 3.44 -31.25 -19.31
CA GLN A 416 2.74 -32.16 -18.38
C GLN A 416 3.31 -32.09 -16.97
N ASP A 417 4.64 -32.02 -16.84
CA ASP A 417 5.30 -31.89 -15.53
C ASP A 417 4.89 -30.58 -14.83
N ILE A 418 4.74 -29.49 -15.58
CA ILE A 418 4.21 -28.22 -15.06
C ILE A 418 2.74 -28.38 -14.67
N LYS A 419 1.90 -28.97 -15.53
CA LYS A 419 0.48 -29.21 -15.26
C LYS A 419 0.27 -29.98 -13.95
N ASN A 420 1.07 -31.02 -13.72
CA ASN A 420 1.01 -31.85 -12.52
C ASN A 420 1.31 -31.08 -11.22
N LYS A 421 2.02 -29.94 -11.29
CA LYS A 421 2.27 -29.09 -10.13
C LYS A 421 1.02 -28.32 -9.66
N PHE A 422 0.01 -28.15 -10.52
CA PHE A 422 -1.22 -27.38 -10.27
C PHE A 422 -2.44 -28.24 -9.92
N ILE A 423 -2.38 -29.56 -10.08
CA ILE A 423 -3.49 -30.47 -9.75
C ILE A 423 -3.69 -30.51 -8.22
N SER A 424 -4.90 -30.81 -7.76
CA SER A 424 -5.20 -31.05 -6.34
C SER A 424 -4.20 -32.04 -5.71
N GLY A 425 -3.48 -31.61 -4.67
CA GLY A 425 -2.37 -32.36 -4.06
C GLY A 425 -0.97 -32.03 -4.61
N GLY A 426 -0.88 -31.16 -5.64
CA GLY A 426 0.36 -30.68 -6.23
C GLY A 426 1.11 -29.66 -5.36
N MET A 427 2.36 -29.38 -5.75
CA MET A 427 3.27 -28.50 -5.01
C MET A 427 2.86 -27.02 -4.99
N LEU A 428 2.03 -26.56 -5.93
CA LEU A 428 1.60 -25.16 -6.09
C LEU A 428 0.12 -24.95 -5.80
N THR A 429 -0.37 -25.56 -4.72
CA THR A 429 -1.72 -25.29 -4.19
C THR A 429 -1.70 -24.17 -3.15
N ASP A 430 -2.85 -23.59 -2.87
CA ASP A 430 -3.06 -22.60 -1.81
C ASP A 430 -3.52 -23.23 -0.48
N ALA A 431 -3.61 -24.57 -0.40
CA ALA A 431 -4.11 -25.28 0.78
C ALA A 431 -3.36 -24.93 2.09
N TRP A 432 -2.04 -24.69 1.99
CA TRP A 432 -1.22 -24.28 3.13
C TRP A 432 -1.68 -22.95 3.75
N THR A 433 -2.31 -22.09 2.96
CA THR A 433 -2.74 -20.76 3.40
C THR A 433 -3.92 -20.79 4.39
N GLN A 434 -4.65 -21.90 4.42
CA GLN A 434 -5.74 -22.15 5.37
C GLN A 434 -5.25 -22.87 6.63
N GLN A 435 -4.11 -23.56 6.56
CA GLN A 435 -3.56 -24.37 7.66
C GLN A 435 -2.58 -23.58 8.54
N VAL A 436 -1.97 -22.54 8.00
CA VAL A 436 -0.92 -21.76 8.66
C VAL A 436 -1.40 -20.32 8.85
N GLY A 437 -0.87 -19.68 9.89
CA GLY A 437 -1.19 -18.29 10.21
C GLY A 437 -2.42 -18.16 11.10
N THR A 438 -3.02 -16.98 11.10
CA THR A 438 -4.24 -16.66 11.83
C THR A 438 -5.37 -16.28 10.88
N HIS A 439 -6.60 -16.50 11.32
CA HIS A 439 -7.83 -16.24 10.58
C HIS A 439 -8.79 -15.40 11.42
N HIS A 440 -9.79 -14.79 10.77
CA HIS A 440 -10.83 -14.02 11.46
C HIS A 440 -11.60 -14.86 12.50
N GLU A 441 -11.76 -16.16 12.24
CA GLU A 441 -12.41 -17.10 13.15
C GLU A 441 -11.67 -17.29 14.48
N ASP A 442 -10.34 -17.06 14.51
CA ASP A 442 -9.54 -17.14 15.74
C ASP A 442 -9.90 -16.02 16.73
N ARG A 443 -10.43 -14.90 16.22
CA ARG A 443 -10.84 -13.71 16.97
C ARG A 443 -9.75 -13.15 17.89
N ASN A 444 -8.48 -13.29 17.50
CA ASN A 444 -7.34 -12.86 18.32
C ASN A 444 -7.30 -11.34 18.51
N VAL A 445 -7.65 -10.57 17.47
CA VAL A 445 -7.69 -9.10 17.53
C VAL A 445 -8.75 -8.63 18.53
N GLU A 446 -9.92 -9.25 18.52
CA GLU A 446 -11.04 -8.96 19.43
C GLU A 446 -10.71 -9.38 20.86
N LYS A 447 -10.09 -10.54 21.07
CA LYS A 447 -9.62 -10.97 22.39
C LYS A 447 -8.63 -9.98 23.01
N ILE A 448 -7.66 -9.48 22.22
CA ILE A 448 -6.74 -8.42 22.68
C ILE A 448 -7.52 -7.13 22.96
N LYS A 449 -8.50 -6.76 22.11
CA LYS A 449 -9.33 -5.57 22.31
C LYS A 449 -10.11 -5.60 23.62
N VAL A 450 -10.69 -6.74 23.99
CA VAL A 450 -11.39 -6.90 25.28
C VAL A 450 -10.45 -6.63 26.47
N LEU A 451 -9.21 -7.13 26.40
CA LEU A 451 -8.20 -6.87 27.43
C LEU A 451 -7.78 -5.39 27.45
N LEU A 452 -7.63 -4.77 26.28
CA LEU A 452 -7.35 -3.34 26.16
C LEU A 452 -8.47 -2.48 26.77
N ASP A 453 -9.74 -2.87 26.58
CA ASP A 453 -10.88 -2.14 27.13
C ASP A 453 -10.91 -2.23 28.66
N ALA A 454 -10.61 -3.39 29.23
CA ALA A 454 -10.45 -3.56 30.68
C ALA A 454 -9.30 -2.69 31.24
N ILE A 455 -8.14 -2.69 30.57
CA ILE A 455 -6.98 -1.86 30.93
C ILE A 455 -7.34 -0.37 30.84
N THR A 456 -8.06 0.03 29.79
CA THR A 456 -8.47 1.42 29.56
C THR A 456 -9.45 1.88 30.62
N ALA A 457 -10.38 1.02 31.05
CA ALA A 457 -11.29 1.31 32.15
C ALA A 457 -10.53 1.57 33.46
N ILE A 458 -9.54 0.72 33.79
CA ILE A 458 -8.68 0.90 34.97
C ILE A 458 -7.89 2.22 34.85
N TYR A 459 -7.31 2.50 33.68
CA TYR A 459 -6.59 3.75 33.44
C TYR A 459 -7.49 4.99 33.65
N GLN A 460 -8.72 4.97 33.14
CA GLN A 460 -9.67 6.07 33.33
C GLN A 460 -10.02 6.25 34.80
N GLN A 461 -10.18 5.15 35.55
CA GLN A 461 -10.42 5.22 36.99
C GLN A 461 -9.20 5.79 37.73
N PHE A 462 -7.98 5.31 37.46
CA PHE A 462 -6.77 5.84 38.09
C PHE A 462 -6.53 7.32 37.79
N LYS A 463 -6.97 7.80 36.62
CA LYS A 463 -6.95 9.23 36.30
C LYS A 463 -7.91 10.04 37.19
N LYS A 464 -9.06 9.49 37.57
CA LYS A 464 -9.99 10.10 38.53
C LYS A 464 -9.40 10.07 39.93
N ASP A 465 -8.90 8.92 40.37
CA ASP A 465 -8.30 8.75 41.69
C ASP A 465 -7.12 9.73 41.90
N LYS A 466 -6.28 9.89 40.88
CA LYS A 466 -5.20 10.91 40.86
C LYS A 466 -5.74 12.33 41.04
N ALA A 467 -6.87 12.68 40.43
CA ALA A 467 -7.46 14.00 40.56
C ALA A 467 -8.01 14.25 41.98
N GLU A 468 -8.47 13.21 42.66
CA GLU A 468 -8.97 13.25 44.04
C GLU A 468 -7.86 13.39 45.08
N ARG A 469 -6.60 13.08 44.71
CA ARG A 469 -5.37 13.15 45.53
C ARG A 469 -5.33 12.21 46.74
N ARG A 470 -6.47 11.78 47.27
CA ARG A 470 -6.57 10.83 48.39
C ARG A 470 -7.87 10.05 48.31
N LEU A 471 -7.76 8.72 48.46
CA LEU A 471 -8.90 7.81 48.46
C LEU A 471 -9.32 7.40 49.89
N PRO A 472 -10.61 7.14 50.14
CA PRO A 472 -11.09 6.40 51.31
C PRO A 472 -10.52 4.98 51.37
N TYR A 473 -10.52 4.36 52.56
CA TYR A 473 -9.90 3.04 52.79
C TYR A 473 -10.38 1.95 51.80
N ASN A 474 -11.69 1.82 51.58
CA ASN A 474 -12.24 0.81 50.69
C ASN A 474 -11.83 1.04 49.22
N GLU A 475 -11.83 2.30 48.77
CA GLU A 475 -11.42 2.64 47.41
C GLU A 475 -9.91 2.47 47.21
N GLU A 476 -9.10 2.75 48.24
CA GLU A 476 -7.67 2.45 48.22
C GLU A 476 -7.41 0.94 48.03
N GLN A 477 -8.19 0.07 48.67
CA GLN A 477 -8.06 -1.39 48.47
C GLN A 477 -8.49 -1.80 47.06
N ILE A 478 -9.58 -1.24 46.53
CA ILE A 478 -10.04 -1.48 45.15
C ILE A 478 -8.96 -1.03 44.16
N HIS A 479 -8.39 0.16 44.34
CA HIS A 479 -7.31 0.69 43.52
C HIS A 479 -6.10 -0.26 43.49
N LYS A 480 -5.66 -0.75 44.66
CA LYS A 480 -4.55 -1.73 44.75
C LYS A 480 -4.87 -3.04 44.02
N PHE A 481 -6.11 -3.51 44.10
CA PHE A 481 -6.54 -4.71 43.39
C PHE A 481 -6.58 -4.51 41.88
N ASP A 482 -7.09 -3.37 41.43
CA ASP A 482 -7.13 -3.02 40.01
C ASP A 482 -5.72 -2.79 39.44
N LYS A 483 -4.77 -2.31 40.26
CA LYS A 483 -3.35 -2.25 39.88
C LYS A 483 -2.77 -3.64 39.57
N GLN A 484 -3.15 -4.66 40.35
CA GLN A 484 -2.74 -6.05 40.06
C GLN A 484 -3.41 -6.60 38.81
N LYS A 485 -4.73 -6.35 38.64
CA LYS A 485 -5.46 -6.73 37.43
C LYS A 485 -4.90 -6.09 36.18
N LEU A 486 -4.50 -4.82 36.23
CA LEU A 486 -3.87 -4.09 35.13
C LEU A 486 -2.66 -4.86 34.60
N VAL A 487 -1.74 -5.26 35.48
CA VAL A 487 -0.55 -6.05 35.12
C VAL A 487 -0.94 -7.42 34.57
N LEU A 488 -1.92 -8.10 35.18
CA LEU A 488 -2.42 -9.39 34.71
C LEU A 488 -3.01 -9.31 33.29
N HIS A 489 -3.87 -8.32 33.03
CA HIS A 489 -4.48 -8.12 31.72
C HIS A 489 -3.44 -7.77 30.66
N ALA A 490 -2.48 -6.90 30.99
CA ALA A 490 -1.40 -6.53 30.08
C ALA A 490 -0.51 -7.74 29.72
N SER A 491 -0.14 -8.55 30.71
CA SER A 491 0.63 -9.77 30.48
C SER A 491 -0.12 -10.79 29.63
N LYS A 492 -1.43 -10.99 29.86
CA LYS A 492 -2.27 -11.86 29.03
C LYS A 492 -2.38 -11.36 27.58
N ALA A 493 -2.57 -10.05 27.40
CA ALA A 493 -2.67 -9.46 26.06
C ALA A 493 -1.37 -9.62 25.28
N ARG A 494 -0.23 -9.44 25.96
CA ARG A 494 1.10 -9.63 25.39
C ARG A 494 1.36 -11.08 25.00
N ALA A 495 1.10 -12.03 25.89
CA ALA A 495 1.26 -13.46 25.57
C ALA A 495 0.40 -13.88 24.37
N LEU A 496 -0.85 -13.42 24.33
CA LEU A 496 -1.74 -13.66 23.18
C LEU A 496 -1.19 -13.04 21.89
N PHE A 497 -0.59 -11.85 21.96
CA PHE A 497 0.04 -11.23 20.80
C PHE A 497 1.29 -12.01 20.35
N THR A 498 2.22 -12.33 21.26
CA THR A 498 3.49 -12.97 20.92
C THR A 498 3.29 -14.37 20.38
N ASP A 499 2.47 -15.16 21.06
CA ASP A 499 2.40 -16.60 20.85
C ASP A 499 1.38 -16.94 19.75
N GLU A 500 0.24 -16.24 19.70
CA GLU A 500 -0.81 -16.53 18.73
C GLU A 500 -0.75 -15.64 17.49
N CYS A 501 -0.36 -14.37 17.60
CA CYS A 501 -0.36 -13.46 16.45
C CYS A 501 1.00 -13.42 15.76
N ALA A 502 2.04 -12.94 16.47
CA ALA A 502 3.35 -12.69 15.90
C ALA A 502 4.07 -13.96 15.47
N MET A 503 4.05 -15.03 16.29
CA MET A 503 4.69 -16.29 15.96
C MET A 503 4.04 -16.97 14.74
N LYS A 504 2.71 -17.11 14.72
CA LYS A 504 1.97 -17.70 13.59
C LYS A 504 2.12 -16.88 12.31
N TYR A 505 2.13 -15.55 12.42
CA TYR A 505 2.44 -14.65 11.30
C TYR A 505 3.83 -14.92 10.70
N ARG A 506 4.88 -14.98 11.54
CA ARG A 506 6.26 -15.24 11.05
C ARG A 506 6.35 -16.59 10.35
N LEU A 507 5.71 -17.62 10.90
CA LEU A 507 5.63 -18.94 10.27
C LEU A 507 4.90 -18.88 8.91
N PHE A 508 3.79 -18.14 8.83
CA PHE A 508 3.05 -17.94 7.59
C PHE A 508 3.89 -17.25 6.52
N ILE A 509 4.61 -16.18 6.87
CA ILE A 509 5.49 -15.47 5.94
C ILE A 509 6.64 -16.36 5.45
N SER A 510 7.25 -17.15 6.35
CA SER A 510 8.29 -18.11 5.96
C SER A 510 7.77 -19.18 5.00
N LYS A 511 6.55 -19.70 5.22
CA LYS A 511 5.91 -20.62 4.26
C LYS A 511 5.59 -19.94 2.93
N SER A 512 5.15 -18.68 2.96
CA SER A 512 4.91 -17.88 1.76
C SER A 512 6.17 -17.70 0.94
N GLU A 513 7.31 -17.43 1.58
CA GLU A 513 8.62 -17.30 0.92
C GLU A 513 9.02 -18.60 0.21
N GLU A 514 8.94 -19.74 0.91
CA GLU A 514 9.25 -21.05 0.33
C GLU A 514 8.35 -21.35 -0.89
N TRP A 515 7.06 -21.04 -0.77
CA TRP A 515 6.08 -21.22 -1.83
C TRP A 515 6.37 -20.29 -3.02
N MET A 516 6.69 -19.02 -2.79
CA MET A 516 7.03 -18.06 -3.85
C MET A 516 8.29 -18.45 -4.61
N ARG A 517 9.26 -19.10 -3.96
CA ARG A 517 10.44 -19.66 -4.64
C ARG A 517 10.05 -20.75 -5.64
N LYS A 518 9.10 -21.62 -5.28
CA LYS A 518 8.55 -22.66 -6.18
C LYS A 518 7.79 -22.03 -7.34
N VAL A 519 6.98 -21.01 -7.06
CA VAL A 519 6.26 -20.25 -8.09
C VAL A 519 7.22 -19.64 -9.10
N HIS A 520 8.27 -18.95 -8.62
CA HIS A 520 9.26 -18.33 -9.49
C HIS A 520 9.94 -19.34 -10.41
N LEU A 521 10.31 -20.52 -9.88
CA LEU A 521 10.87 -21.60 -10.68
C LEU A 521 9.92 -22.08 -11.79
N VAL A 522 8.63 -22.28 -11.47
CA VAL A 522 7.63 -22.74 -12.44
C VAL A 522 7.36 -21.67 -13.49
N ARG A 523 7.26 -20.40 -13.11
CA ARG A 523 7.10 -19.29 -14.06
C ARG A 523 8.28 -19.18 -15.02
N LYS A 524 9.51 -19.37 -14.52
CA LYS A 524 10.71 -19.40 -15.36
C LYS A 524 10.69 -20.56 -16.37
N GLN A 525 10.27 -21.75 -15.94
CA GLN A 525 10.12 -22.91 -16.82
C GLN A 525 9.05 -22.66 -17.90
N LEU A 526 7.90 -22.11 -17.51
CA LEU A 526 6.82 -21.80 -18.43
C LEU A 526 7.21 -20.72 -19.45
N PHE A 527 7.89 -19.66 -19.01
CA PHE A 527 8.40 -18.62 -19.90
C PHE A 527 9.42 -19.16 -20.92
N SER A 528 10.31 -20.05 -20.46
CA SER A 528 11.26 -20.74 -21.35
C SER A 528 10.53 -21.58 -22.41
N LEU A 529 9.51 -22.35 -22.03
CA LEU A 529 8.71 -23.15 -22.96
C LEU A 529 7.95 -22.28 -23.95
N SER A 530 7.30 -21.22 -23.47
CA SER A 530 6.59 -20.26 -24.32
C SER A 530 7.53 -19.66 -25.37
N SER A 531 8.74 -19.26 -24.96
CA SER A 531 9.74 -18.71 -25.88
C SER A 531 10.19 -19.74 -26.93
N GLN A 532 10.36 -21.01 -26.53
CA GLN A 532 10.69 -22.09 -27.45
C GLN A 532 9.57 -22.34 -28.47
N PHE A 533 8.30 -22.33 -28.05
CA PHE A 533 7.18 -22.48 -28.97
C PHE A 533 7.08 -21.31 -29.96
N VAL A 534 7.33 -20.07 -29.52
CA VAL A 534 7.38 -18.90 -30.41
C VAL A 534 8.51 -19.03 -31.44
N ASN A 535 9.69 -19.50 -31.04
CA ASN A 535 10.79 -19.73 -31.99
C ASN A 535 10.45 -20.85 -32.99
N MET A 536 9.86 -21.95 -32.52
CA MET A 536 9.42 -23.04 -33.41
C MET A 536 8.35 -22.59 -34.38
N ASP A 537 7.39 -21.78 -33.92
CA ASP A 537 6.34 -21.18 -34.75
C ASP A 537 6.92 -20.38 -35.92
N GLN A 538 7.91 -19.53 -35.65
CA GLN A 538 8.63 -18.77 -36.68
C GLN A 538 9.38 -19.70 -37.65
N GLU A 539 10.05 -20.73 -37.14
CA GLU A 539 10.75 -21.70 -37.98
C GLU A 539 9.82 -22.49 -38.90
N VAL A 540 8.70 -22.99 -38.37
CA VAL A 540 7.70 -23.74 -39.13
C VAL A 540 7.03 -22.84 -40.15
N THR A 541 6.74 -21.58 -39.81
CA THR A 541 6.19 -20.59 -40.73
C THR A 541 7.12 -20.37 -41.92
N MET A 542 8.43 -20.26 -41.69
CA MET A 542 9.41 -20.15 -42.78
C MET A 542 9.45 -21.40 -43.67
N VAL A 543 9.34 -22.59 -43.10
CA VAL A 543 9.27 -23.84 -43.88
C VAL A 543 7.96 -23.89 -44.69
N MET A 544 6.84 -23.54 -44.07
CA MET A 544 5.52 -23.53 -44.71
C MET A 544 5.48 -22.58 -45.92
N GLN A 545 6.07 -21.39 -45.81
CA GLN A 545 6.20 -20.46 -46.94
C GLN A 545 7.00 -21.05 -48.11
N ARG A 546 8.07 -21.80 -47.83
CA ARG A 546 8.87 -22.48 -48.87
C ARG A 546 8.10 -23.63 -49.50
N VAL A 547 7.42 -24.43 -48.68
CA VAL A 547 6.56 -25.54 -49.14
C VAL A 547 5.47 -25.02 -50.08
N ASN A 548 4.79 -23.93 -49.71
CA ASN A 548 3.77 -23.32 -50.55
C ASN A 548 4.35 -22.83 -51.89
N LYS A 549 5.53 -22.18 -51.87
CA LYS A 549 6.22 -21.74 -53.09
C LYS A 549 6.60 -22.91 -53.99
N LEU A 550 7.05 -24.04 -53.43
CA LEU A 550 7.36 -25.24 -54.19
C LEU A 550 6.10 -25.89 -54.79
N GLN A 551 4.99 -25.91 -54.05
CA GLN A 551 3.71 -26.41 -54.57
C GLN A 551 3.20 -25.58 -55.75
N GLU A 552 3.42 -24.27 -55.77
CA GLU A 552 3.08 -23.43 -56.93
C GLU A 552 3.99 -23.70 -58.15
N GLN A 553 5.27 -24.02 -57.92
CA GLN A 553 6.27 -24.18 -58.96
C GLN A 553 6.33 -25.59 -59.59
N LEU A 554 6.07 -26.65 -58.82
CA LEU A 554 6.13 -28.04 -59.30
C LEU A 554 5.21 -28.30 -60.51
N PRO A 555 3.91 -27.90 -60.49
CA PRO A 555 3.01 -28.12 -61.62
C PRO A 555 3.45 -27.38 -62.89
N GLN A 556 4.05 -26.19 -62.76
CA GLN A 556 4.50 -25.37 -63.90
C GLN A 556 5.72 -25.98 -64.61
N LYS A 557 6.58 -26.70 -63.88
CA LYS A 557 7.78 -27.36 -64.43
C LYS A 557 7.50 -28.73 -65.06
N ILE A 558 6.40 -29.39 -64.70
CA ILE A 558 5.99 -30.69 -65.29
C ILE A 558 5.29 -30.50 -66.66
N MET A 559 4.78 -29.29 -66.94
CA MET A 559 4.04 -28.98 -68.16
C MET A 559 4.80 -28.94 -69.51
N PRO A 560 6.16 -28.94 -69.63
CA PRO A 560 6.79 -28.97 -70.96
C PRO A 560 6.71 -30.33 -71.69
N LEU A 561 6.25 -31.41 -71.06
CA LEU A 561 6.46 -32.79 -71.57
C LEU A 561 5.25 -33.47 -72.22
N THR A 562 4.16 -32.78 -72.52
CA THR A 562 3.06 -33.35 -73.33
C THR A 562 2.62 -32.43 -74.46
N SER A 563 3.45 -32.32 -75.52
CA SER A 563 2.95 -32.01 -76.87
C SER A 563 2.77 -33.29 -77.67
N GLY A 564 1.82 -34.09 -77.21
CA GLY A 564 1.30 -35.27 -77.89
C GLY A 564 -0.02 -35.57 -77.22
N GLY A 565 -1.11 -35.14 -77.85
CA GLY A 565 -2.40 -34.91 -77.21
C GLY A 565 -2.91 -36.07 -76.36
N ILE A 566 -3.34 -35.72 -75.13
CA ILE A 566 -4.62 -36.05 -74.49
C ILE A 566 -4.74 -35.09 -73.30
N LYS A 567 -5.88 -34.39 -73.18
CA LYS A 567 -6.17 -33.43 -72.12
C LYS A 567 -6.07 -34.10 -70.73
N PRO A 568 -5.29 -33.56 -69.77
CA PRO A 568 -5.41 -33.94 -68.38
C PRO A 568 -6.64 -33.26 -67.78
N GLN A 569 -7.57 -34.06 -67.27
CA GLN A 569 -8.70 -33.59 -66.48
C GLN A 569 -8.15 -33.10 -65.13
N ALA A 570 -8.11 -31.79 -64.95
CA ALA A 570 -7.66 -31.15 -63.72
C ALA A 570 -8.57 -31.57 -62.54
N TYR A 571 -7.93 -32.03 -61.48
CA TYR A 571 -8.56 -32.13 -60.16
C TYR A 571 -8.94 -30.72 -59.68
N LEU A 572 -10.16 -30.64 -59.11
CA LEU A 572 -10.95 -29.48 -58.68
C LEU A 572 -11.52 -28.64 -59.84
N SER A 573 -12.78 -28.90 -60.15
CA SER A 573 -13.59 -28.08 -61.05
C SER A 573 -13.55 -26.61 -60.62
N GLN A 574 -13.45 -25.71 -61.60
CA GLN A 574 -13.51 -24.26 -61.43
C GLN A 574 -14.71 -23.79 -60.58
N SER A 575 -15.78 -24.60 -60.50
CA SER A 575 -16.92 -24.36 -59.61
C SER A 575 -16.58 -24.51 -58.13
N THR A 576 -15.72 -25.45 -57.72
CA THR A 576 -15.40 -25.73 -56.31
C THR A 576 -14.50 -24.65 -55.70
N LEU A 577 -13.59 -24.08 -56.50
CA LEU A 577 -12.72 -22.99 -56.06
C LEU A 577 -13.50 -21.67 -55.96
N VAL A 578 -14.47 -21.46 -56.86
CA VAL A 578 -15.45 -20.37 -56.77
C VAL A 578 -16.37 -20.55 -55.57
N GLU A 579 -16.86 -21.76 -55.29
CA GLU A 579 -17.68 -22.07 -54.11
C GLU A 579 -16.91 -21.88 -52.80
N MET A 580 -15.64 -22.29 -52.72
CA MET A 580 -14.81 -22.04 -51.54
C MET A 580 -14.50 -20.55 -51.35
N THR A 581 -14.24 -19.81 -52.43
CA THR A 581 -14.02 -18.36 -52.36
C THR A 581 -15.29 -17.62 -51.95
N LEU A 582 -16.44 -18.04 -52.47
CA LEU A 582 -17.75 -17.51 -52.09
C LEU A 582 -18.09 -17.87 -50.64
N GLY A 583 -17.75 -19.08 -50.19
CA GLY A 583 -17.89 -19.55 -48.82
C GLY A 583 -17.01 -18.78 -47.84
N MET A 584 -15.74 -18.51 -48.16
CA MET A 584 -14.87 -17.68 -47.33
C MET A 584 -15.31 -16.22 -47.28
N LYS A 585 -15.84 -15.70 -48.39
CA LYS A 585 -16.38 -14.33 -48.42
C LYS A 585 -17.65 -14.21 -47.57
N LYS A 586 -18.53 -15.22 -47.64
CA LYS A 586 -19.72 -15.31 -46.79
C LYS A 586 -19.36 -15.46 -45.31
N LEU A 587 -18.38 -16.30 -44.98
CA LEU A 587 -17.91 -16.46 -43.60
C LEU A 587 -17.30 -15.16 -43.05
N LYS A 588 -16.59 -14.40 -43.89
CA LYS A 588 -16.07 -13.07 -43.53
C LYS A 588 -17.20 -12.08 -43.24
N GLU A 589 -18.24 -12.04 -44.08
CA GLU A 589 -19.41 -11.19 -43.88
C GLU A 589 -20.20 -11.58 -42.61
N GLU A 590 -20.33 -12.88 -42.34
CA GLU A 590 -20.94 -13.40 -41.10
C GLU A 590 -20.10 -13.01 -39.87
N MET A 591 -18.77 -13.12 -39.92
CA MET A 591 -17.89 -12.69 -38.83
C MET A 591 -17.94 -11.17 -38.60
N GLU A 592 -18.00 -10.36 -39.67
CA GLU A 592 -18.19 -8.91 -39.55
C GLU A 592 -19.54 -8.56 -38.91
N GLY A 593 -20.59 -9.32 -39.21
CA GLY A 593 -21.90 -9.22 -38.54
C GLY A 593 -21.82 -9.51 -37.04
N VAL A 594 -21.15 -10.61 -36.66
CA VAL A 594 -20.96 -10.99 -35.25
C VAL A 594 -20.13 -9.95 -34.48
N VAL A 595 -19.09 -9.37 -35.10
CA VAL A 595 -18.31 -8.28 -34.47
C VAL A 595 -19.20 -7.05 -34.24
N LYS A 596 -20.10 -6.74 -35.17
CA LYS A 596 -21.02 -5.61 -35.05
C LYS A 596 -22.07 -5.85 -33.95
N GLU A 597 -22.64 -7.05 -33.86
CA GLU A 597 -23.54 -7.43 -32.75
C GLU A 597 -22.82 -7.41 -31.39
N LEU A 598 -21.57 -7.86 -31.32
CA LEU A 598 -20.76 -7.76 -30.10
C LEU A 598 -20.49 -6.30 -29.70
N ALA A 599 -20.23 -5.42 -30.67
CA ALA A 599 -20.05 -4.00 -30.42
C ALA A 599 -21.36 -3.33 -29.94
N GLU A 600 -22.51 -3.68 -30.54
CA GLU A 600 -23.82 -3.19 -30.13
C GLU A 600 -24.23 -3.71 -28.74
N ASN A 601 -23.94 -4.98 -28.43
CA ASN A 601 -24.16 -5.55 -27.09
C ASN A 601 -23.29 -4.90 -26.02
N ASN A 602 -22.02 -4.62 -26.33
CA ASN A 602 -21.15 -3.86 -25.44
C ASN A 602 -21.71 -2.45 -25.18
N HIS A 603 -22.26 -1.79 -26.22
CA HIS A 603 -22.87 -0.48 -26.07
C HIS A 603 -24.19 -0.51 -25.26
N PHE A 604 -24.96 -1.60 -25.38
CA PHE A 604 -26.15 -1.84 -24.54
C PHE A 604 -25.78 -2.09 -23.07
N LEU A 605 -24.71 -2.83 -22.80
CA LEU A 605 -24.20 -3.06 -21.45
C LEU A 605 -23.69 -1.74 -20.84
N GLU A 606 -22.97 -0.92 -21.60
CA GLU A 606 -22.53 0.41 -21.16
C GLU A 606 -23.69 1.34 -20.80
N ARG A 607 -24.82 1.26 -21.52
CA ARG A 607 -26.04 2.04 -21.20
C ARG A 607 -26.87 1.47 -20.05
N SER A 608 -26.77 0.17 -19.79
CA SER A 608 -27.53 -0.51 -18.73
C SER A 608 -26.85 -0.40 -17.35
N PHE A 609 -25.57 -0.03 -17.32
CA PHE A 609 -24.77 0.15 -16.10
C PHE A 609 -24.27 1.59 -15.88
N GLY A 610 -24.84 2.56 -16.59
CA GLY A 610 -24.60 4.01 -16.40
C GLY A 610 -25.47 4.63 -15.31
#